data_AF-B4U0C0-F1
#
_entry.id   AF-B4U0C0-F1
#
_cell.length_a   1.000
_cell.length_b   1.000
_cell.length_c   1.000
_cell.angle_alpha   90.00
_cell.angle_beta   90.00
_cell.angle_gamma   90.00
#
_symmetry.space_group_name_H-M   'P 1'
#
loop_
_entity.id
_entity.type
_entity.pdbx_description
1 polymer ?
#
loop_
_entity_poly.entity_id
_entity_poly.type
_entity_poly.pdbx_seq_one_letter_code
_entity_poly.pdbx_strand_id
1 'polypeptide(L)'
;MKKFTKRCLKGCGLVGLVFSTGLVALSDNIDSALTVGAETTTASAFENNGTGQHVNWHIDIPQEYTVELGEPITISDLMSQITVTRKGSNGTVNDGDTFDFISNGDGSRGIDTPGVKIWFDFYNAAGTSFLTDEMLASSTYAVPGGSYTIKAWVFYGKNDTKKLFTFKLKNSNSDKTELRKSIEIAQSKLSQPEGTYSDESLQRLQESVFLGQTYLNSDPDQTTVNSAKATIDSAVSGLVDLTALNTAVETATPLLTDGKEYPKEAYDGLVQKLAAAAKLQNSFGPSQGDVDKAATDLTQALTTLKTAVAHEALDQALAKLLELYRENPNLTLTSESLKELYNKAIEAAGTFYKTVSEDKKREGISLYELERYTIETNSVVDTILKVKAAIAEEGKAKLRSALDQLNALIGENLDLSPYTAASAQAYTDQLAKAKEVAAAGETAYAQETEPTAITNSLVKVLNAKKSLSDAKAALVAKPVDPVDPVDPVDPVDPVKPVDPEVKPEPKPEAKKEDKKVADKQQVLPATADRANPFFTAAALAVIACAGQLAIVSRRKESN
;
A
#
# COMPACT_ATOMS: atom_id res chain seq x y z
N MET A 1 16.85 -12.17 -26.20
CA MET A 1 15.54 -12.48 -26.81
C MET A 1 15.36 -13.99 -27.04
N LYS A 2 14.96 -14.80 -26.03
CA LYS A 2 14.79 -16.28 -26.23
C LYS A 2 13.77 -16.98 -25.28
N LYS A 3 12.83 -16.25 -24.66
CA LYS A 3 11.86 -16.83 -23.68
C LYS A 3 10.36 -16.48 -23.87
N PHE A 4 9.99 -15.52 -24.71
CA PHE A 4 8.59 -15.07 -24.82
C PHE A 4 7.72 -15.79 -25.86
N THR A 5 8.31 -16.50 -26.83
CA THR A 5 7.63 -17.11 -27.99
C THR A 5 6.76 -18.35 -27.67
N LYS A 6 6.18 -18.46 -26.46
CA LYS A 6 5.53 -19.70 -25.99
C LYS A 6 4.21 -19.55 -25.20
N ARG A 7 3.58 -18.36 -25.17
CA ARG A 7 2.26 -18.17 -24.52
C ARG A 7 1.10 -17.75 -25.43
N CYS A 8 1.33 -17.08 -26.56
CA CYS A 8 0.25 -16.56 -27.42
C CYS A 8 -0.36 -17.57 -28.42
N LEU A 9 0.09 -18.84 -28.42
CA LEU A 9 -0.23 -19.84 -29.46
C LEU A 9 -1.41 -20.78 -29.12
N LYS A 10 -2.39 -20.28 -28.37
CA LYS A 10 -3.68 -20.95 -28.07
C LYS A 10 -4.83 -19.93 -27.99
N GLY A 11 -5.18 -19.29 -29.11
CA GLY A 11 -6.25 -18.29 -29.11
C GLY A 11 -6.65 -17.65 -30.44
N CYS A 12 -5.83 -17.76 -31.50
CA CYS A 12 -6.18 -17.26 -32.83
C CYS A 12 -5.75 -18.25 -33.92
N GLY A 13 -6.72 -18.69 -34.72
CA GLY A 13 -6.46 -19.38 -35.98
C GLY A 13 -6.44 -18.41 -37.16
N LEU A 14 -5.83 -18.85 -38.26
CA LEU A 14 -6.07 -18.32 -39.63
C LEU A 14 -5.54 -16.92 -40.01
N VAL A 15 -4.46 -16.43 -39.41
CA VAL A 15 -3.60 -15.36 -40.02
C VAL A 15 -2.11 -15.74 -40.10
N GLY A 16 -1.66 -16.75 -39.35
CA GLY A 16 -0.24 -17.08 -39.17
C GLY A 16 0.40 -17.98 -40.24
N LEU A 17 0.24 -17.71 -41.54
CA LEU A 17 0.75 -18.60 -42.62
C LEU A 17 1.60 -17.91 -43.72
N VAL A 18 2.11 -16.70 -43.51
CA VAL A 18 2.92 -15.98 -44.53
C VAL A 18 4.34 -15.61 -44.07
N PHE A 19 4.59 -15.43 -42.76
CA PHE A 19 5.81 -14.78 -42.27
C PHE A 19 6.78 -15.65 -41.45
N SER A 20 6.60 -16.98 -41.40
CA SER A 20 7.52 -17.88 -40.68
C SER A 20 8.83 -18.18 -41.43
N THR A 21 8.90 -17.91 -42.74
CA THR A 21 10.07 -18.19 -43.60
C THR A 21 11.09 -17.06 -43.66
N GLY A 22 10.67 -15.80 -43.52
CA GLY A 22 11.56 -14.63 -43.60
C GLY A 22 12.49 -14.46 -42.40
N LEU A 23 12.02 -14.81 -41.19
CA LEU A 23 12.71 -14.46 -39.94
C LEU A 23 13.96 -15.33 -39.63
N VAL A 24 14.19 -16.41 -40.38
CA VAL A 24 15.34 -17.31 -40.20
C VAL A 24 16.45 -17.03 -41.23
N ALA A 25 16.08 -16.64 -42.45
CA ALA A 25 17.02 -16.43 -43.56
C ALA A 25 17.90 -15.17 -43.44
N LEU A 26 17.64 -14.29 -42.46
CA LEU A 26 18.38 -13.05 -42.23
C LEU A 26 19.35 -13.10 -41.03
N SER A 27 19.34 -14.19 -40.25
CA SER A 27 20.37 -14.46 -39.23
C SER A 27 21.75 -14.54 -39.88
N ASP A 28 21.87 -15.40 -40.88
CA ASP A 28 23.16 -15.87 -41.39
C ASP A 28 23.75 -14.94 -42.47
N ASN A 29 23.07 -13.83 -42.77
CA ASN A 29 23.45 -12.87 -43.80
C ASN A 29 24.08 -11.59 -43.23
N ILE A 30 24.04 -11.38 -41.91
CA ILE A 30 24.60 -10.21 -41.24
C ILE A 30 26.15 -10.24 -41.24
N ASP A 31 26.74 -11.41 -41.01
CA ASP A 31 28.21 -11.59 -41.07
C ASP A 31 28.80 -11.44 -42.49
N SER A 32 27.95 -11.48 -43.53
CA SER A 32 28.39 -11.35 -44.93
C SER A 32 28.37 -9.91 -45.47
N ALA A 33 27.79 -8.95 -44.73
CA ALA A 33 27.66 -7.57 -45.18
C ALA A 33 28.84 -6.65 -44.80
N LEU A 34 29.66 -7.06 -43.83
CA LEU A 34 30.70 -6.20 -43.23
C LEU A 34 32.06 -6.22 -43.96
N THR A 35 32.14 -6.87 -45.12
CA THR A 35 33.37 -7.01 -45.92
C THR A 35 33.16 -6.60 -47.38
N VAL A 36 32.50 -5.46 -47.60
CA VAL A 36 32.67 -4.68 -48.84
C VAL A 36 34.10 -4.15 -48.85
N GLY A 37 35.03 -4.95 -49.36
CA GLY A 37 36.42 -4.54 -49.54
C GLY A 37 36.50 -3.39 -50.53
N ALA A 38 36.75 -2.19 -50.03
CA ALA A 38 37.16 -1.08 -50.87
C ALA A 38 38.50 -1.46 -51.53
N GLU A 39 38.57 -1.43 -52.87
CA GLU A 39 39.83 -1.59 -53.58
C GLU A 39 40.70 -0.35 -53.35
N THR A 40 41.51 -0.39 -52.28
CA THR A 40 42.45 0.67 -51.94
C THR A 40 43.57 0.71 -52.97
N THR A 41 43.44 1.64 -53.93
CA THR A 41 44.48 1.97 -54.91
C THR A 41 45.65 2.65 -54.21
N THR A 42 46.47 1.84 -53.53
CA THR A 42 47.68 2.22 -52.79
C THR A 42 48.76 2.78 -53.72
N ALA A 43 48.63 4.07 -54.04
CA ALA A 43 49.58 4.75 -54.91
C ALA A 43 50.96 4.90 -54.23
N SER A 44 52.02 4.61 -54.97
CA SER A 44 53.38 5.09 -54.69
C SER A 44 53.34 6.61 -54.63
N ALA A 45 53.46 7.22 -53.44
CA ALA A 45 53.24 8.66 -53.30
C ALA A 45 54.35 9.47 -53.96
N PHE A 46 55.60 9.05 -53.77
CA PHE A 46 56.79 9.73 -54.31
C PHE A 46 57.77 8.68 -54.85
N GLU A 47 58.13 8.80 -56.13
CA GLU A 47 59.05 7.89 -56.82
C GLU A 47 60.43 8.53 -57.02
N ASN A 48 61.45 7.67 -57.13
CA ASN A 48 62.84 8.05 -56.88
C ASN A 48 63.44 8.95 -57.99
N ASN A 49 63.56 10.24 -57.69
CA ASN A 49 64.21 11.25 -58.53
C ASN A 49 65.74 11.35 -58.30
N GLY A 50 66.39 10.28 -57.82
CA GLY A 50 67.83 10.03 -57.92
C GLY A 50 68.71 10.62 -56.81
N THR A 51 68.15 11.41 -55.88
CA THR A 51 68.89 12.06 -54.77
C THR A 51 68.74 11.35 -53.42
N GLY A 52 67.94 10.28 -53.34
CA GLY A 52 67.86 9.39 -52.18
C GLY A 52 67.12 9.93 -50.94
N GLN A 53 66.69 11.19 -50.91
CA GLN A 53 66.10 11.81 -49.70
C GLN A 53 64.59 11.57 -49.51
N HIS A 54 63.88 11.02 -50.51
CA HIS A 54 62.39 11.05 -50.55
C HIS A 54 61.77 9.68 -50.89
N VAL A 55 62.37 8.59 -50.39
CA VAL A 55 61.96 7.22 -50.71
C VAL A 55 60.98 6.59 -49.70
N ASN A 56 59.95 5.93 -50.26
CA ASN A 56 59.09 4.92 -49.65
C ASN A 56 57.94 5.32 -48.70
N TRP A 57 57.50 6.57 -48.67
CA TRP A 57 56.22 6.90 -48.05
C TRP A 57 55.06 6.63 -49.03
N HIS A 58 54.00 6.01 -48.53
CA HIS A 58 52.77 5.71 -49.26
C HIS A 58 51.61 6.43 -48.58
N ILE A 59 50.63 6.85 -49.37
CA ILE A 59 49.43 7.53 -48.88
C ILE A 59 48.25 6.76 -49.44
N ASP A 60 47.42 6.25 -48.56
CA ASP A 60 46.13 5.66 -48.93
C ASP A 60 45.02 6.70 -48.69
N ILE A 61 44.17 6.88 -49.70
CA ILE A 61 42.99 7.75 -49.67
C ILE A 61 41.88 6.97 -50.39
N PRO A 62 40.73 6.69 -49.75
CA PRO A 62 39.66 5.94 -50.38
C PRO A 62 39.12 6.68 -51.61
N GLN A 63 38.81 5.95 -52.68
CA GLN A 63 38.28 6.56 -53.92
C GLN A 63 36.91 7.22 -53.74
N GLU A 64 36.10 6.71 -52.81
CA GLU A 64 34.82 7.27 -52.39
C GLU A 64 34.73 7.22 -50.85
N TYR A 65 34.70 8.39 -50.21
CA TYR A 65 34.46 8.56 -48.78
C TYR A 65 32.99 8.89 -48.56
N THR A 66 32.30 8.09 -47.74
CA THR A 66 30.91 8.33 -47.36
C THR A 66 30.83 9.03 -46.00
N VAL A 67 30.17 10.18 -45.95
CA VAL A 67 29.88 10.97 -44.75
C VAL A 67 28.40 10.86 -44.41
N GLU A 68 28.09 10.57 -43.14
CA GLU A 68 26.72 10.73 -42.63
C GLU A 68 26.41 12.21 -42.36
N LEU A 69 25.24 12.66 -42.79
CA LEU A 69 24.73 13.99 -42.45
C LEU A 69 24.15 14.04 -41.03
N GLY A 70 24.31 15.20 -40.40
CA GLY A 70 23.83 15.51 -39.05
C GLY A 70 24.71 16.55 -38.34
N GLU A 71 26.02 16.47 -38.56
CA GLU A 71 27.00 17.46 -38.11
C GLU A 71 27.65 18.18 -39.32
N PRO A 72 28.27 19.36 -39.13
CA PRO A 72 28.98 20.06 -40.20
C PRO A 72 30.19 19.25 -40.71
N ILE A 73 30.28 19.02 -42.03
CA ILE A 73 31.41 18.32 -42.65
C ILE A 73 32.67 19.19 -42.52
N THR A 74 33.75 18.63 -41.99
CA THR A 74 35.03 19.33 -41.75
C THR A 74 36.19 18.77 -42.59
N ILE A 75 37.30 19.50 -42.60
CA ILE A 75 38.59 19.05 -43.12
C ILE A 75 39.15 17.91 -42.25
N SER A 76 38.88 17.90 -40.94
CA SER A 76 39.25 16.81 -40.04
C SER A 76 38.58 15.49 -40.43
N ASP A 77 37.34 15.52 -40.91
CA ASP A 77 36.64 14.33 -41.41
C ASP A 77 37.33 13.79 -42.67
N LEU A 78 37.69 14.65 -43.63
CA LEU A 78 38.48 14.26 -44.81
C LEU A 78 39.85 13.69 -44.43
N MET A 79 40.52 14.28 -43.43
CA MET A 79 41.82 13.84 -42.92
C MET A 79 41.74 12.50 -42.17
N SER A 80 40.63 12.22 -41.47
CA SER A 80 40.43 10.98 -40.71
C SER A 80 40.50 9.70 -41.56
N GLN A 81 40.27 9.83 -42.87
CA GLN A 81 40.24 8.73 -43.84
C GLN A 81 41.61 8.45 -44.47
N ILE A 82 42.63 9.23 -44.13
CA ILE A 82 43.94 9.17 -44.78
C ILE A 82 44.92 8.42 -43.88
N THR A 83 45.50 7.35 -44.43
CA THR A 83 46.59 6.60 -43.79
C THR A 83 47.89 6.83 -44.55
N VAL A 84 48.95 7.18 -43.82
CA VAL A 84 50.32 7.25 -44.35
C VAL A 84 51.09 6.01 -43.91
N THR A 85 51.54 5.20 -44.87
CA THR A 85 52.29 3.95 -44.59
C THR A 85 53.76 4.09 -44.98
N ARG A 86 54.65 3.71 -44.07
CA ARG A 86 56.07 3.57 -44.34
C ARG A 86 56.36 2.25 -45.04
N LYS A 87 57.18 2.25 -46.11
CA LYS A 87 57.83 1.04 -46.61
C LYS A 87 59.36 1.11 -46.43
N GLY A 88 59.98 0.00 -46.02
CA GLY A 88 61.39 -0.12 -45.69
C GLY A 88 61.83 0.74 -44.49
N SER A 89 62.49 0.12 -43.51
CA SER A 89 62.99 0.82 -42.32
C SER A 89 64.03 1.89 -42.64
N ASN A 90 64.10 2.94 -41.82
CA ASN A 90 65.16 3.94 -41.82
C ASN A 90 65.92 4.05 -40.47
N GLY A 91 65.67 3.11 -39.53
CA GLY A 91 66.24 3.13 -38.18
C GLY A 91 65.49 4.02 -37.16
N THR A 92 64.42 4.71 -37.56
CA THR A 92 63.50 5.43 -36.66
C THR A 92 62.04 4.98 -36.86
N VAL A 93 61.70 4.52 -38.07
CA VAL A 93 60.47 3.78 -38.40
C VAL A 93 60.83 2.47 -39.12
N ASN A 94 59.93 1.51 -39.05
CA ASN A 94 60.04 0.17 -39.63
C ASN A 94 59.35 0.10 -41.00
N ASP A 95 59.47 -1.06 -41.65
CA ASP A 95 58.66 -1.40 -42.81
C ASP A 95 57.24 -1.76 -42.36
N GLY A 96 56.22 -1.11 -42.90
CA GLY A 96 54.81 -1.33 -42.56
C GLY A 96 54.23 -0.39 -41.48
N ASP A 97 55.02 0.47 -40.84
CA ASP A 97 54.51 1.43 -39.84
C ASP A 97 53.47 2.38 -40.47
N THR A 98 52.32 2.57 -39.80
CA THR A 98 51.19 3.40 -40.27
C THR A 98 50.96 4.61 -39.37
N PHE A 99 50.65 5.75 -39.99
CA PHE A 99 50.38 7.03 -39.34
C PHE A 99 49.06 7.59 -39.87
N ASP A 100 48.10 7.79 -38.97
CA ASP A 100 46.79 8.41 -39.24
C ASP A 100 46.70 9.81 -38.64
N PHE A 101 45.68 10.57 -39.06
CA PHE A 101 45.42 11.91 -38.52
C PHE A 101 44.95 11.91 -37.06
N ILE A 102 44.27 10.84 -36.62
CA ILE A 102 43.67 10.76 -35.27
C ILE A 102 44.77 10.66 -34.19
N SER A 103 45.83 9.91 -34.45
CA SER A 103 46.91 9.63 -33.51
C SER A 103 48.15 10.50 -33.74
N ASN A 104 48.32 11.07 -34.93
CA ASN A 104 49.54 11.77 -35.36
C ASN A 104 49.26 13.15 -36.02
N GLY A 105 48.08 13.74 -35.81
CA GLY A 105 47.66 14.99 -36.45
C GLY A 105 48.53 16.20 -36.08
N ASP A 106 48.94 16.97 -37.10
CA ASP A 106 49.69 18.23 -36.96
C ASP A 106 48.86 19.39 -37.51
N GLY A 107 48.21 20.13 -36.60
CA GLY A 107 47.17 21.09 -36.96
C GLY A 107 45.95 20.40 -37.60
N SER A 108 45.23 21.10 -38.49
CA SER A 108 44.03 20.57 -39.15
C SER A 108 44.30 19.84 -40.47
N ARG A 109 45.56 19.75 -40.92
CA ARG A 109 45.94 19.28 -42.27
C ARG A 109 47.24 18.49 -42.35
N GLY A 110 47.99 18.37 -41.27
CA GLY A 110 49.24 17.62 -41.23
C GLY A 110 49.05 16.24 -40.60
N ILE A 111 49.90 15.30 -41.01
CA ILE A 111 50.21 14.07 -40.28
C ILE A 111 51.71 14.16 -39.99
N ASP A 112 52.09 14.25 -38.72
CA ASP A 112 53.49 14.23 -38.31
C ASP A 112 54.01 12.78 -38.40
N THR A 113 55.15 12.58 -39.04
CA THR A 113 55.77 11.25 -39.14
C THR A 113 57.26 11.34 -38.81
N PRO A 114 57.88 10.31 -38.18
CA PRO A 114 59.24 10.44 -37.69
C PRO A 114 60.25 10.78 -38.80
N GLY A 115 60.74 12.01 -38.77
CA GLY A 115 61.71 12.56 -39.73
C GLY A 115 61.10 13.36 -40.90
N VAL A 116 59.77 13.42 -41.07
CA VAL A 116 59.15 14.24 -42.12
C VAL A 116 57.70 14.64 -41.82
N LYS A 117 57.38 15.91 -42.10
CA LYS A 117 55.99 16.41 -42.09
C LYS A 117 55.34 16.23 -43.47
N ILE A 118 54.11 15.75 -43.45
CA ILE A 118 53.26 15.52 -44.62
C ILE A 118 51.96 16.27 -44.39
N TRP A 119 51.53 17.11 -45.34
CA TRP A 119 50.28 17.89 -45.19
C TRP A 119 49.45 17.94 -46.47
N PHE A 120 48.16 18.23 -46.29
CA PHE A 120 47.10 17.99 -47.26
C PHE A 120 46.28 19.26 -47.53
N ASP A 121 46.40 19.81 -48.73
CA ASP A 121 45.55 20.91 -49.18
C ASP A 121 44.40 20.37 -50.05
N PHE A 122 43.18 20.41 -49.51
CA PHE A 122 41.96 20.01 -50.20
C PHE A 122 41.40 21.15 -51.06
N TYR A 123 41.00 20.81 -52.28
CA TYR A 123 40.42 21.71 -53.28
C TYR A 123 39.15 21.11 -53.91
N ASN A 124 38.32 21.99 -54.47
CA ASN A 124 37.15 21.60 -55.27
C ASN A 124 37.52 20.80 -56.54
N ALA A 125 36.50 20.26 -57.23
CA ALA A 125 36.67 19.47 -58.46
C ALA A 125 37.47 20.17 -59.56
N ALA A 126 37.39 21.50 -59.66
CA ALA A 126 38.21 22.29 -60.59
C ALA A 126 39.70 22.29 -60.19
N GLY A 127 40.00 22.30 -58.88
CA GLY A 127 41.34 22.50 -58.33
C GLY A 127 41.70 23.99 -58.14
N THR A 128 40.68 24.85 -58.09
CA THR A 128 40.82 26.32 -58.10
C THR A 128 40.44 26.98 -56.77
N SER A 129 39.58 26.34 -55.98
CA SER A 129 39.14 26.84 -54.67
C SER A 129 39.61 25.89 -53.58
N PHE A 130 40.43 26.41 -52.67
CA PHE A 130 40.87 25.73 -51.46
C PHE A 130 39.66 25.57 -50.53
N LEU A 131 39.37 24.33 -50.11
CA LEU A 131 38.22 24.03 -49.26
C LEU A 131 38.54 24.37 -47.80
N THR A 132 37.59 24.98 -47.10
CA THR A 132 37.59 25.21 -45.66
C THR A 132 36.44 24.44 -45.01
N ASP A 133 36.44 24.34 -43.67
CA ASP A 133 35.33 23.74 -42.92
C ASP A 133 34.00 24.46 -43.20
N GLU A 134 34.03 25.80 -43.27
CA GLU A 134 32.87 26.63 -43.66
C GLU A 134 32.35 26.29 -45.07
N MET A 135 33.23 25.99 -46.03
CA MET A 135 32.83 25.58 -47.38
C MET A 135 32.23 24.17 -47.40
N LEU A 136 32.80 23.22 -46.65
CA LEU A 136 32.31 21.84 -46.56
C LEU A 136 30.97 21.74 -45.80
N ALA A 137 30.81 22.54 -44.75
CA ALA A 137 29.55 22.73 -44.02
C ALA A 137 28.47 23.49 -44.81
N SER A 138 28.82 24.17 -45.91
CA SER A 138 27.88 24.94 -46.71
C SER A 138 26.86 24.05 -47.45
N SER A 139 25.72 24.63 -47.81
CA SER A 139 24.71 24.00 -48.68
C SER A 139 25.21 23.66 -50.10
N THR A 140 26.46 23.96 -50.44
CA THR A 140 27.14 23.49 -51.66
C THR A 140 27.61 22.04 -51.51
N TYR A 141 28.05 21.65 -50.31
CA TYR A 141 28.71 20.37 -50.02
C TYR A 141 27.92 19.48 -49.05
N ALA A 142 27.02 20.04 -48.24
CA ALA A 142 26.20 19.30 -47.27
C ALA A 142 24.81 18.87 -47.82
N VAL A 143 24.65 18.66 -49.13
CA VAL A 143 23.36 18.21 -49.73
C VAL A 143 23.17 16.69 -49.55
N PRO A 144 21.99 16.20 -49.11
CA PRO A 144 21.68 14.77 -49.06
C PRO A 144 21.84 14.06 -50.40
N GLY A 145 22.49 12.89 -50.39
CA GLY A 145 22.85 12.11 -51.58
C GLY A 145 23.87 12.79 -52.51
N GLY A 146 24.42 13.95 -52.13
CA GLY A 146 25.39 14.70 -52.91
C GLY A 146 26.70 13.93 -53.08
N SER A 147 27.31 14.03 -54.26
CA SER A 147 28.61 13.42 -54.56
C SER A 147 29.53 14.43 -55.27
N TYR A 148 30.71 14.64 -54.71
CA TYR A 148 31.61 15.74 -55.06
C TYR A 148 33.03 15.25 -55.26
N THR A 149 33.61 15.55 -56.42
CA THR A 149 35.04 15.27 -56.65
C THR A 149 35.89 16.25 -55.84
N ILE A 150 36.71 15.72 -54.93
CA ILE A 150 37.68 16.46 -54.11
C ILE A 150 39.08 16.19 -54.64
N LYS A 151 39.91 17.23 -54.68
CA LYS A 151 41.32 17.18 -55.09
C LYS A 151 42.21 17.45 -53.88
N ALA A 152 43.04 16.49 -53.48
CA ALA A 152 44.01 16.68 -52.40
C ALA A 152 45.41 16.84 -52.99
N TRP A 153 46.04 18.00 -52.81
CA TRP A 153 47.48 18.15 -52.99
C TRP A 153 48.17 17.73 -51.70
N VAL A 154 48.96 16.66 -51.77
CA VAL A 154 49.76 16.21 -50.63
C VAL A 154 51.21 16.61 -50.83
N PHE A 155 51.78 17.24 -49.83
CA PHE A 155 53.14 17.79 -49.83
C PHE A 155 54.04 16.98 -48.90
N TYR A 156 55.35 16.98 -49.20
CA TYR A 156 56.34 16.19 -48.48
C TYR A 156 57.59 17.03 -48.15
N GLY A 157 57.91 17.17 -46.87
CA GLY A 157 59.14 17.81 -46.42
C GLY A 157 59.19 19.31 -46.73
N LYS A 158 60.30 19.80 -47.30
CA LYS A 158 60.50 21.24 -47.57
C LYS A 158 59.89 21.68 -48.90
N ASN A 159 58.57 21.78 -48.93
CA ASN A 159 57.68 22.50 -49.86
C ASN A 159 57.71 22.14 -51.37
N ASP A 160 58.84 21.71 -51.94
CA ASP A 160 59.02 21.61 -53.40
C ASP A 160 58.50 20.30 -54.02
N THR A 161 58.17 19.29 -53.20
CA THR A 161 57.64 18.00 -53.66
C THR A 161 56.18 17.83 -53.24
N LYS A 162 55.29 17.64 -54.22
CA LYS A 162 53.86 17.38 -54.00
C LYS A 162 53.25 16.45 -55.06
N LYS A 163 52.20 15.72 -54.68
CA LYS A 163 51.39 14.87 -55.58
C LYS A 163 49.90 15.20 -55.46
N LEU A 164 49.18 15.13 -56.58
CA LEU A 164 47.74 15.30 -56.62
C LEU A 164 47.04 13.94 -56.50
N PHE A 165 46.10 13.86 -55.57
CA PHE A 165 45.14 12.76 -55.42
C PHE A 165 43.74 13.29 -55.76
N THR A 166 42.83 12.41 -56.14
CA THR A 166 41.45 12.77 -56.46
C THR A 166 40.52 11.65 -56.02
N PHE A 167 39.52 12.02 -55.23
CA PHE A 167 38.54 11.10 -54.64
C PHE A 167 37.15 11.75 -54.65
N LYS A 168 36.12 11.00 -54.28
CA LYS A 168 34.79 11.55 -54.06
C LYS A 168 34.51 11.68 -52.56
N LEU A 169 34.00 12.84 -52.16
CA LEU A 169 33.14 12.96 -50.98
C LEU A 169 31.71 12.60 -51.40
N LYS A 170 31.02 11.79 -50.61
CA LYS A 170 29.64 11.37 -50.85
C LYS A 170 28.86 11.46 -49.55
N ASN A 171 27.71 12.10 -49.59
CA ASN A 171 26.85 12.25 -48.42
C ASN A 171 25.80 11.12 -48.38
N SER A 172 25.38 10.74 -47.17
CA SER A 172 24.17 9.94 -46.97
C SER A 172 22.95 10.60 -47.62
N ASN A 173 21.94 9.79 -47.98
CA ASN A 173 20.67 10.24 -48.55
C ASN A 173 19.77 10.97 -47.54
N SER A 174 20.16 11.00 -46.26
CA SER A 174 19.45 11.65 -45.16
C SER A 174 20.36 12.02 -43.98
N ASP A 175 19.96 13.06 -43.26
CA ASP A 175 20.32 13.30 -41.85
C ASP A 175 19.39 12.48 -40.95
N LYS A 176 20.00 11.71 -40.05
CA LYS A 176 19.34 10.77 -39.12
C LYS A 176 19.34 11.26 -37.66
N THR A 177 19.90 12.44 -37.38
CA THR A 177 20.16 12.94 -36.02
C THR A 177 18.89 13.02 -35.17
N GLU A 178 17.82 13.54 -35.74
CA GLU A 178 16.51 13.62 -35.07
C GLU A 178 15.81 12.26 -34.94
N LEU A 179 16.08 11.30 -35.84
CA LEU A 179 15.60 9.92 -35.71
C LEU A 179 16.33 9.19 -34.56
N ARG A 180 17.65 9.41 -34.39
CA ARG A 180 18.44 8.88 -33.26
C ARG A 180 17.86 9.34 -31.92
N LYS A 181 17.58 10.64 -31.77
CA LYS A 181 16.96 11.22 -30.57
C LYS A 181 15.57 10.62 -30.28
N SER A 182 14.70 10.49 -31.29
CA SER A 182 13.40 9.84 -31.11
C SER A 182 13.51 8.36 -30.70
N ILE A 183 14.49 7.63 -31.22
CA ILE A 183 14.78 6.24 -30.82
C ILE A 183 15.29 6.16 -29.38
N GLU A 184 16.17 7.07 -28.94
CA GLU A 184 16.66 7.15 -27.56
C GLU A 184 15.52 7.44 -26.56
N ILE A 185 14.67 8.44 -26.88
CA ILE A 185 13.47 8.75 -26.10
C ILE A 185 12.55 7.53 -26.01
N ALA A 186 12.29 6.84 -27.14
CA ALA A 186 11.49 5.62 -27.15
C ALA A 186 12.12 4.49 -26.33
N GLN A 187 13.44 4.30 -26.39
CA GLN A 187 14.15 3.31 -25.58
C GLN A 187 14.03 3.58 -24.08
N SER A 188 14.06 4.86 -23.65
CA SER A 188 13.81 5.25 -22.25
C SER A 188 12.40 4.90 -21.74
N LYS A 189 11.43 4.74 -22.65
CA LYS A 189 10.08 4.26 -22.36
C LYS A 189 10.00 2.74 -22.37
N LEU A 190 10.70 2.08 -23.30
CA LEU A 190 10.82 0.63 -23.36
C LEU A 190 11.64 0.02 -22.20
N SER A 191 12.44 0.83 -21.49
CA SER A 191 13.18 0.43 -20.29
C SER A 191 12.43 0.62 -18.97
N GLN A 192 11.15 1.07 -19.01
CA GLN A 192 10.31 1.15 -17.80
C GLN A 192 9.90 -0.26 -17.31
N PRO A 193 9.45 -0.39 -16.04
CA PRO A 193 8.99 -1.67 -15.51
C PRO A 193 7.86 -2.35 -16.32
N GLU A 194 7.83 -3.68 -16.26
CA GLU A 194 6.76 -4.48 -16.86
C GLU A 194 5.40 -4.10 -16.25
N GLY A 195 4.42 -3.76 -17.10
CA GLY A 195 3.10 -3.27 -16.67
C GLY A 195 2.98 -1.76 -16.43
N THR A 196 4.03 -0.95 -16.63
CA THR A 196 3.93 0.53 -16.62
C THR A 196 3.05 1.05 -17.76
N TYR A 197 3.18 0.49 -18.96
CA TYR A 197 2.37 0.84 -20.13
C TYR A 197 1.51 -0.35 -20.58
N SER A 198 0.36 -0.10 -21.21
CA SER A 198 -0.49 -1.17 -21.74
C SER A 198 0.19 -1.92 -22.89
N ASP A 199 0.05 -3.26 -22.92
CA ASP A 199 0.76 -4.16 -23.83
C ASP A 199 0.68 -3.73 -25.31
N GLU A 200 -0.49 -3.34 -25.80
CA GLU A 200 -0.66 -2.91 -27.19
C GLU A 200 0.06 -1.58 -27.47
N SER A 201 -0.03 -0.61 -26.55
CA SER A 201 0.66 0.68 -26.71
C SER A 201 2.18 0.51 -26.69
N LEU A 202 2.68 -0.39 -25.85
CA LEU A 202 4.08 -0.78 -25.78
C LEU A 202 4.53 -1.55 -27.04
N GLN A 203 3.70 -2.46 -27.56
CA GLN A 203 3.97 -3.19 -28.81
C GLN A 203 4.10 -2.22 -30.00
N ARG A 204 3.16 -1.28 -30.17
CA ARG A 204 3.22 -0.27 -31.25
C ARG A 204 4.51 0.56 -31.18
N LEU A 205 5.01 0.85 -29.97
CA LEU A 205 6.31 1.50 -29.80
C LEU A 205 7.50 0.60 -30.16
N GLN A 206 7.49 -0.67 -29.76
CA GLN A 206 8.53 -1.64 -30.12
C GLN A 206 8.65 -1.84 -31.64
N GLU A 207 7.52 -1.95 -32.34
CA GLU A 207 7.45 -2.07 -33.79
C GLU A 207 7.98 -0.80 -34.49
N SER A 208 7.61 0.38 -33.98
CA SER A 208 8.09 1.67 -34.49
C SER A 208 9.61 1.84 -34.29
N VAL A 209 10.15 1.45 -33.13
CA VAL A 209 11.60 1.49 -32.85
C VAL A 209 12.37 0.51 -33.74
N PHE A 210 11.86 -0.71 -33.98
CA PHE A 210 12.47 -1.67 -34.89
C PHE A 210 12.56 -1.14 -36.33
N LEU A 211 11.50 -0.47 -36.81
CA LEU A 211 11.51 0.19 -38.11
C LEU A 211 12.53 1.34 -38.15
N GLY A 212 12.58 2.18 -37.12
CA GLY A 212 13.58 3.25 -37.00
C GLY A 212 15.02 2.74 -37.01
N GLN A 213 15.31 1.67 -36.28
CA GLN A 213 16.63 1.01 -36.27
C GLN A 213 17.02 0.44 -37.64
N THR A 214 16.04 -0.07 -38.40
CA THR A 214 16.25 -0.52 -39.78
C THR A 214 16.68 0.64 -40.69
N TYR A 215 16.13 1.84 -40.48
CA TYR A 215 16.51 3.06 -41.21
C TYR A 215 17.79 3.74 -40.71
N LEU A 216 18.21 3.53 -39.46
CA LEU A 216 19.56 3.90 -39.02
C LEU A 216 20.63 3.09 -39.76
N ASN A 217 20.40 1.77 -39.88
CA ASN A 217 21.34 0.79 -40.45
C ASN A 217 21.28 0.69 -42.00
N SER A 218 20.63 1.65 -42.67
CA SER A 218 20.55 1.75 -44.13
C SER A 218 20.73 3.20 -44.57
N ASP A 219 20.65 3.49 -45.88
CA ASP A 219 20.80 4.85 -46.43
C ASP A 219 19.53 5.34 -47.15
N PRO A 220 18.39 5.48 -46.44
CA PRO A 220 17.12 5.94 -47.01
C PRO A 220 17.10 7.45 -47.25
N ASP A 221 16.12 7.92 -48.02
CA ASP A 221 15.87 9.35 -48.24
C ASP A 221 15.30 10.06 -46.99
N GLN A 222 15.41 11.39 -46.97
CA GLN A 222 14.94 12.22 -45.85
C GLN A 222 13.44 12.10 -45.57
N THR A 223 12.59 11.86 -46.58
CA THR A 223 11.13 11.69 -46.38
C THR A 223 10.85 10.42 -45.60
N THR A 224 11.56 9.33 -45.94
CA THR A 224 11.50 8.05 -45.23
C THR A 224 11.99 8.21 -43.78
N VAL A 225 13.10 8.90 -43.54
CA VAL A 225 13.61 9.17 -42.17
C VAL A 225 12.62 10.02 -41.36
N ASN A 226 12.10 11.11 -41.94
CA ASN A 226 11.13 11.99 -41.28
C ASN A 226 9.82 11.25 -40.94
N SER A 227 9.37 10.35 -41.82
CA SER A 227 8.19 9.51 -41.60
C SER A 227 8.41 8.49 -40.49
N ALA A 228 9.59 7.87 -40.42
CA ALA A 228 9.96 6.97 -39.33
C ALA A 228 10.04 7.70 -37.98
N LYS A 229 10.64 8.90 -37.95
CA LYS A 229 10.68 9.75 -36.75
C LYS A 229 9.26 10.08 -36.27
N ALA A 230 8.40 10.59 -37.15
CA ALA A 230 7.02 10.93 -36.82
C ALA A 230 6.20 9.72 -36.33
N THR A 231 6.46 8.52 -36.87
CA THR A 231 5.83 7.27 -36.43
C THR A 231 6.24 6.92 -34.99
N ILE A 232 7.53 7.04 -34.67
CA ILE A 232 8.05 6.82 -33.30
C ILE A 232 7.51 7.87 -32.32
N ASP A 233 7.56 9.16 -32.68
CA ASP A 233 7.03 10.25 -31.86
C ASP A 233 5.53 10.03 -31.57
N SER A 234 4.75 9.65 -32.58
CA SER A 234 3.34 9.31 -32.42
C SER A 234 3.16 8.10 -31.51
N ALA A 235 3.97 7.04 -31.64
CA ALA A 235 3.89 5.87 -30.77
C ALA A 235 4.27 6.18 -29.30
N VAL A 236 5.26 7.05 -29.06
CA VAL A 236 5.61 7.55 -27.72
C VAL A 236 4.46 8.37 -27.11
N SER A 237 3.82 9.24 -27.90
CA SER A 237 2.65 10.02 -27.45
C SER A 237 1.38 9.18 -27.25
N GLY A 238 1.30 8.02 -27.92
CA GLY A 238 0.21 7.04 -27.86
C GLY A 238 0.45 5.88 -26.89
N LEU A 239 1.44 6.00 -26.00
CA LEU A 239 1.60 5.16 -24.82
C LEU A 239 0.45 5.39 -23.84
N VAL A 240 -0.01 4.32 -23.19
CA VAL A 240 -1.08 4.38 -22.19
C VAL A 240 -0.52 3.93 -20.84
N ASP A 241 -0.33 4.88 -19.93
CA ASP A 241 0.29 4.71 -18.63
C ASP A 241 -0.71 4.14 -17.61
N LEU A 242 -0.38 2.97 -17.06
CA LEU A 242 -1.20 2.23 -16.11
C LEU A 242 -0.79 2.49 -14.64
N THR A 243 0.26 3.28 -14.38
CA THR A 243 0.90 3.38 -13.05
C THR A 243 -0.09 3.75 -11.94
N ALA A 244 -0.90 4.79 -12.15
CA ALA A 244 -1.89 5.23 -11.16
C ALA A 244 -2.98 4.18 -10.90
N LEU A 245 -3.41 3.46 -11.94
CA LEU A 245 -4.38 2.36 -11.83
C LEU A 245 -3.78 1.19 -11.06
N ASN A 246 -2.53 0.82 -11.36
CA ASN A 246 -1.81 -0.26 -10.69
C ASN A 246 -1.65 0.04 -9.19
N THR A 247 -1.21 1.25 -8.81
CA THR A 247 -1.10 1.64 -7.40
C THR A 247 -2.45 1.64 -6.66
N ALA A 248 -3.55 2.04 -7.33
CA ALA A 248 -4.89 1.96 -6.75
C ALA A 248 -5.35 0.49 -6.54
N VAL A 249 -5.06 -0.40 -7.51
CA VAL A 249 -5.33 -1.85 -7.42
C VAL A 249 -4.51 -2.50 -6.30
N GLU A 250 -3.21 -2.19 -6.18
CA GLU A 250 -2.33 -2.67 -5.11
C GLU A 250 -2.79 -2.19 -3.73
N THR A 251 -3.29 -0.95 -3.62
CA THR A 251 -3.83 -0.39 -2.37
C THR A 251 -5.15 -1.04 -1.97
N ALA A 252 -6.00 -1.42 -2.94
CA ALA A 252 -7.31 -2.01 -2.69
C ALA A 252 -7.26 -3.52 -2.40
N THR A 253 -6.42 -4.27 -3.10
CA THR A 253 -6.40 -5.74 -3.08
C THR A 253 -6.30 -6.36 -1.66
N PRO A 254 -5.46 -5.85 -0.72
CA PRO A 254 -5.37 -6.41 0.63
C PRO A 254 -6.70 -6.42 1.39
N LEU A 255 -7.57 -5.42 1.17
CA LEU A 255 -8.85 -5.27 1.86
C LEU A 255 -9.87 -6.37 1.48
N LEU A 256 -9.63 -7.11 0.41
CA LEU A 256 -10.44 -8.28 0.03
C LEU A 256 -9.96 -9.58 0.69
N THR A 257 -8.87 -9.53 1.46
CA THR A 257 -8.13 -10.71 1.94
C THR A 257 -7.75 -10.68 3.42
N ASP A 258 -7.96 -9.56 4.12
CA ASP A 258 -7.56 -9.39 5.52
C ASP A 258 -8.54 -10.00 6.54
N GLY A 259 -9.66 -10.55 6.05
CA GLY A 259 -10.65 -11.28 6.85
C GLY A 259 -11.57 -10.41 7.71
N LYS A 260 -11.54 -9.07 7.55
CA LYS A 260 -12.46 -8.18 8.27
C LYS A 260 -13.85 -8.17 7.65
N GLU A 261 -14.86 -8.00 8.50
CA GLU A 261 -16.18 -7.57 8.04
C GLU A 261 -16.15 -6.06 7.76
N TYR A 262 -16.86 -5.65 6.70
CA TYR A 262 -16.84 -4.30 6.16
C TYR A 262 -18.28 -3.83 5.86
N PRO A 263 -18.56 -2.51 5.94
CA PRO A 263 -19.86 -1.95 5.54
C PRO A 263 -20.24 -2.35 4.12
N LYS A 264 -21.22 -3.24 4.02
CA LYS A 264 -21.45 -4.06 2.83
C LYS A 264 -21.56 -3.25 1.53
N GLU A 265 -22.36 -2.19 1.52
CA GLU A 265 -22.62 -1.41 0.31
C GLU A 265 -21.36 -0.72 -0.23
N ALA A 266 -20.51 -0.21 0.67
CA ALA A 266 -19.23 0.39 0.29
C ALA A 266 -18.19 -0.65 -0.13
N TYR A 267 -18.22 -1.85 0.47
CA TYR A 267 -17.35 -2.97 0.12
C TYR A 267 -17.72 -3.57 -1.25
N ASP A 268 -19.01 -3.85 -1.49
CA ASP A 268 -19.53 -4.31 -2.79
C ASP A 268 -19.20 -3.28 -3.89
N GLY A 269 -19.30 -1.98 -3.58
CA GLY A 269 -18.86 -0.89 -4.45
C GLY A 269 -17.35 -0.90 -4.75
N LEU A 270 -16.49 -1.12 -3.75
CA LEU A 270 -15.05 -1.27 -3.94
C LEU A 270 -14.73 -2.48 -4.83
N VAL A 271 -15.34 -3.63 -4.57
CA VAL A 271 -15.16 -4.85 -5.37
C VAL A 271 -15.58 -4.63 -6.82
N GLN A 272 -16.68 -3.90 -7.07
CA GLN A 272 -17.12 -3.54 -8.41
C GLN A 272 -16.09 -2.66 -9.14
N LYS A 273 -15.53 -1.64 -8.48
CA LYS A 273 -14.50 -0.77 -9.08
C LYS A 273 -13.18 -1.52 -9.31
N LEU A 274 -12.79 -2.40 -8.39
CA LEU A 274 -11.58 -3.21 -8.53
C LEU A 274 -11.69 -4.19 -9.71
N ALA A 275 -12.86 -4.81 -9.90
CA ALA A 275 -13.13 -5.66 -11.07
C ALA A 275 -13.12 -4.86 -12.39
N ALA A 276 -13.60 -3.61 -12.39
CA ALA A 276 -13.51 -2.73 -13.55
C ALA A 276 -12.06 -2.34 -13.88
N ALA A 277 -11.27 -1.97 -12.87
CA ALA A 277 -9.84 -1.69 -13.01
C ALA A 277 -9.06 -2.89 -13.56
N ALA A 278 -9.26 -4.08 -12.99
CA ALA A 278 -8.62 -5.32 -13.44
C ALA A 278 -9.00 -5.70 -14.89
N LYS A 279 -10.26 -5.46 -15.29
CA LYS A 279 -10.68 -5.64 -16.68
C LYS A 279 -9.94 -4.69 -17.62
N LEU A 280 -9.69 -3.44 -17.21
CA LEU A 280 -9.02 -2.43 -18.03
C LEU A 280 -7.51 -2.69 -18.16
N GLN A 281 -6.84 -3.13 -17.08
CA GLN A 281 -5.45 -3.59 -17.11
C GLN A 281 -5.21 -4.71 -18.14
N ASN A 282 -6.22 -5.57 -18.36
CA ASN A 282 -6.17 -6.71 -19.28
C ASN A 282 -6.95 -6.43 -20.60
N SER A 283 -7.25 -5.17 -20.91
CA SER A 283 -7.99 -4.79 -22.12
C SER A 283 -7.06 -4.51 -23.29
N PHE A 284 -7.54 -4.78 -24.51
CA PHE A 284 -6.88 -4.37 -25.74
C PHE A 284 -7.27 -2.93 -26.05
N GLY A 285 -6.29 -2.06 -26.27
CA GLY A 285 -6.49 -0.64 -26.60
C GLY A 285 -7.25 0.25 -25.60
N PRO A 286 -6.99 0.20 -24.27
CA PRO A 286 -7.57 1.19 -23.35
C PRO A 286 -7.14 2.61 -23.72
N SER A 287 -8.00 3.62 -23.54
CA SER A 287 -7.57 5.02 -23.62
C SER A 287 -7.01 5.50 -22.28
N GLN A 288 -6.12 6.51 -22.29
CA GLN A 288 -5.61 7.10 -21.04
C GLN A 288 -6.76 7.65 -20.18
N GLY A 289 -7.78 8.28 -20.80
CA GLY A 289 -8.94 8.79 -20.08
C GLY A 289 -9.76 7.71 -19.38
N ASP A 290 -9.86 6.50 -19.94
CA ASP A 290 -10.50 5.36 -19.26
C ASP A 290 -9.66 4.89 -18.05
N VAL A 291 -8.33 4.88 -18.18
CA VAL A 291 -7.38 4.45 -17.14
C VAL A 291 -7.37 5.43 -15.97
N ASP A 292 -7.23 6.73 -16.26
CA ASP A 292 -7.26 7.81 -15.27
C ASP A 292 -8.61 7.82 -14.54
N LYS A 293 -9.71 7.61 -15.26
CA LYS A 293 -11.04 7.48 -14.67
C LYS A 293 -11.15 6.23 -13.81
N ALA A 294 -10.68 5.07 -14.25
CA ALA A 294 -10.74 3.85 -13.47
C ALA A 294 -9.92 3.94 -12.17
N ALA A 295 -8.75 4.59 -12.21
CA ALA A 295 -7.93 4.86 -11.03
C ALA A 295 -8.63 5.83 -10.06
N THR A 296 -9.27 6.88 -10.60
CA THR A 296 -10.06 7.86 -9.83
C THR A 296 -11.28 7.20 -9.16
N ASP A 297 -12.08 6.45 -9.93
CA ASP A 297 -13.26 5.73 -9.45
C ASP A 297 -12.91 4.72 -8.33
N LEU A 298 -11.78 4.01 -8.46
CA LEU A 298 -11.29 3.06 -7.46
C LEU A 298 -10.77 3.76 -6.20
N THR A 299 -10.06 4.87 -6.36
CA THR A 299 -9.58 5.70 -5.23
C THR A 299 -10.74 6.33 -4.46
N GLN A 300 -11.80 6.76 -5.16
CA GLN A 300 -13.03 7.23 -4.53
C GLN A 300 -13.73 6.12 -3.74
N ALA A 301 -13.86 4.90 -4.30
CA ALA A 301 -14.45 3.77 -3.60
C ALA A 301 -13.66 3.36 -2.33
N LEU A 302 -12.32 3.45 -2.36
CA LEU A 302 -11.48 3.26 -1.18
C LEU A 302 -11.77 4.29 -0.08
N THR A 303 -11.95 5.56 -0.45
CA THR A 303 -12.32 6.63 0.49
C THR A 303 -13.72 6.42 1.05
N THR A 304 -14.69 6.03 0.22
CA THR A 304 -16.06 5.68 0.65
C THR A 304 -16.06 4.54 1.67
N LEU A 305 -15.29 3.47 1.42
CA LEU A 305 -15.17 2.34 2.35
C LEU A 305 -14.58 2.77 3.71
N LYS A 306 -13.49 3.54 3.71
CA LYS A 306 -12.88 4.06 4.95
C LYS A 306 -13.86 4.96 5.73
N THR A 307 -14.58 5.82 5.03
CA THR A 307 -15.58 6.73 5.62
C THR A 307 -16.75 5.96 6.25
N ALA A 308 -17.22 4.91 5.57
CA ALA A 308 -18.26 4.03 6.11
C ALA A 308 -17.79 3.27 7.37
N VAL A 309 -16.55 2.75 7.38
CA VAL A 309 -15.95 2.08 8.55
C VAL A 309 -15.80 3.06 9.73
N ALA A 310 -15.36 4.29 9.47
CA ALA A 310 -15.24 5.32 10.50
C ALA A 310 -16.61 5.77 11.06
N HIS A 311 -17.65 5.85 10.22
CA HIS A 311 -19.02 6.09 10.69
C HIS A 311 -19.54 4.96 11.59
N GLU A 312 -19.29 3.69 11.24
CA GLU A 312 -19.74 2.54 12.03
C GLU A 312 -19.00 2.45 13.37
N ALA A 313 -17.67 2.63 13.37
CA ALA A 313 -16.87 2.67 14.59
C ALA A 313 -17.33 3.81 15.54
N LEU A 314 -17.73 4.95 14.99
CA LEU A 314 -18.29 6.06 15.75
C LEU A 314 -19.68 5.72 16.32
N ASP A 315 -20.55 5.06 15.55
CA ASP A 315 -21.87 4.61 16.05
C ASP A 315 -21.72 3.57 17.18
N GLN A 316 -20.80 2.62 17.06
CA GLN A 316 -20.51 1.64 18.11
C GLN A 316 -19.99 2.33 19.40
N ALA A 317 -19.08 3.31 19.27
CA ALA A 317 -18.58 4.08 20.40
C ALA A 317 -19.68 4.93 21.07
N LEU A 318 -20.53 5.60 20.28
CA LEU A 318 -21.66 6.40 20.77
C LEU A 318 -22.76 5.53 21.41
N ALA A 319 -23.01 4.32 20.88
CA ALA A 319 -23.96 3.37 21.47
C ALA A 319 -23.48 2.90 22.85
N LYS A 320 -22.20 2.53 22.98
CA LYS A 320 -21.59 2.16 24.26
C LYS A 320 -21.56 3.31 25.27
N LEU A 321 -21.33 4.55 24.80
CA LEU A 321 -21.43 5.74 25.64
C LEU A 321 -22.86 5.96 26.16
N LEU A 322 -23.86 5.76 25.31
CA LEU A 322 -25.29 5.89 25.65
C LEU A 322 -25.79 4.78 26.58
N GLU A 323 -25.26 3.56 26.46
CA GLU A 323 -25.47 2.45 27.40
C GLU A 323 -24.93 2.81 28.79
N LEU A 324 -23.64 3.18 28.86
CA LEU A 324 -22.99 3.58 30.12
C LEU A 324 -23.65 4.80 30.80
N TYR A 325 -24.27 5.70 30.02
CA TYR A 325 -25.06 6.84 30.47
C TYR A 325 -26.44 6.45 31.04
N ARG A 326 -27.09 5.42 30.48
CA ARG A 326 -28.40 4.91 30.95
C ARG A 326 -28.28 4.07 32.21
N GLU A 327 -27.15 3.42 32.41
CA GLU A 327 -26.83 2.72 33.66
C GLU A 327 -26.73 3.72 34.82
N ASN A 328 -27.72 3.67 35.70
CA ASN A 328 -27.82 4.51 36.89
C ASN A 328 -27.44 3.68 38.15
N PRO A 329 -26.15 3.59 38.52
CA PRO A 329 -25.72 2.81 39.68
C PRO A 329 -26.30 3.38 40.97
N ASN A 330 -26.58 2.51 41.95
CA ASN A 330 -27.09 2.95 43.26
C ASN A 330 -25.97 3.61 44.09
N LEU A 331 -25.71 4.89 43.83
CA LEU A 331 -24.64 5.67 44.48
C LEU A 331 -24.86 5.99 45.97
N THR A 332 -25.93 5.49 46.62
CA THR A 332 -26.25 5.87 48.01
C THR A 332 -25.18 5.51 49.04
N LEU A 333 -24.36 4.49 48.76
CA LEU A 333 -23.33 3.97 49.68
C LEU A 333 -21.88 4.33 49.31
N THR A 334 -21.65 5.12 48.25
CA THR A 334 -20.31 5.55 47.83
C THR A 334 -19.86 6.83 48.53
N SER A 335 -18.59 7.20 48.39
CA SER A 335 -18.03 8.49 48.83
C SER A 335 -18.53 9.65 47.97
N GLU A 336 -18.81 10.80 48.59
CA GLU A 336 -19.37 11.97 47.89
C GLU A 336 -18.48 12.45 46.72
N SER A 337 -17.16 12.34 46.87
CA SER A 337 -16.19 12.64 45.82
C SER A 337 -16.31 11.72 44.60
N LEU A 338 -16.53 10.41 44.78
CA LEU A 338 -16.77 9.49 43.66
C LEU A 338 -18.15 9.68 43.02
N LYS A 339 -19.17 10.13 43.78
CA LYS A 339 -20.46 10.56 43.20
C LYS A 339 -20.29 11.79 42.33
N GLU A 340 -19.58 12.80 42.82
CA GLU A 340 -19.33 14.05 42.09
C GLU A 340 -18.52 13.81 40.82
N LEU A 341 -17.49 12.95 40.89
CA LEU A 341 -16.70 12.52 39.73
C LEU A 341 -17.54 11.74 38.70
N TYR A 342 -18.41 10.82 39.15
CA TYR A 342 -19.30 10.08 38.25
C TYR A 342 -20.30 11.01 37.56
N ASN A 343 -20.98 11.87 38.32
CA ASN A 343 -21.95 12.82 37.77
C ASN A 343 -21.29 13.75 36.75
N LYS A 344 -20.10 14.29 37.04
CA LYS A 344 -19.33 15.13 36.09
C LYS A 344 -18.93 14.36 34.82
N ALA A 345 -18.53 13.10 34.93
CA ALA A 345 -18.23 12.26 33.77
C ALA A 345 -19.47 12.01 32.91
N ILE A 346 -20.64 11.81 33.53
CA ILE A 346 -21.93 11.58 32.87
C ILE A 346 -22.47 12.86 32.22
N GLU A 347 -22.33 14.03 32.85
CA GLU A 347 -22.68 15.34 32.26
C GLU A 347 -21.78 15.67 31.05
N ALA A 348 -20.47 15.47 31.18
CA ALA A 348 -19.52 15.64 30.08
C ALA A 348 -19.84 14.69 28.91
N ALA A 349 -20.16 13.42 29.21
CA ALA A 349 -20.56 12.43 28.23
C ALA A 349 -21.87 12.78 27.51
N GLY A 350 -22.91 13.21 28.23
CA GLY A 350 -24.17 13.63 27.62
C GLY A 350 -24.00 14.85 26.71
N THR A 351 -23.17 15.81 27.13
CA THR A 351 -22.79 16.99 26.33
C THR A 351 -22.05 16.59 25.06
N PHE A 352 -20.99 15.77 25.20
CA PHE A 352 -20.16 15.32 24.09
C PHE A 352 -20.95 14.44 23.09
N TYR A 353 -21.73 13.48 23.60
CA TYR A 353 -22.63 12.64 22.79
C TYR A 353 -23.55 13.49 21.91
N LYS A 354 -24.15 14.55 22.49
CA LYS A 354 -25.03 15.44 21.73
C LYS A 354 -24.28 16.15 20.60
N THR A 355 -23.16 16.79 20.90
CA THR A 355 -22.35 17.51 19.90
C THR A 355 -21.94 16.59 18.75
N VAL A 356 -21.38 15.41 19.06
CA VAL A 356 -20.91 14.47 18.02
C VAL A 356 -22.06 13.83 17.26
N SER A 357 -23.22 13.58 17.91
CA SER A 357 -24.43 13.11 17.22
C SER A 357 -25.01 14.17 16.28
N GLU A 358 -24.86 15.46 16.57
CA GLU A 358 -25.26 16.55 15.68
C GLU A 358 -24.24 16.76 14.56
N ASP A 359 -22.93 16.75 14.86
CA ASP A 359 -21.86 16.86 13.86
C ASP A 359 -21.84 15.71 12.85
N LYS A 360 -22.08 14.47 13.27
CA LYS A 360 -22.16 13.29 12.38
C LYS A 360 -23.24 13.40 11.29
N LYS A 361 -24.22 14.30 11.46
CA LYS A 361 -25.31 14.55 10.50
C LYS A 361 -24.97 15.63 9.46
N ARG A 362 -23.81 16.29 9.57
CA ARG A 362 -23.34 17.29 8.59
C ARG A 362 -22.98 16.60 7.27
N GLU A 363 -23.51 17.12 6.17
CA GLU A 363 -23.00 16.77 4.84
C GLU A 363 -21.52 17.16 4.72
N GLY A 364 -20.70 16.29 4.13
CA GLY A 364 -19.28 16.56 3.90
C GLY A 364 -18.36 16.43 5.13
N ILE A 365 -18.80 15.82 6.24
CA ILE A 365 -17.89 15.45 7.34
C ILE A 365 -16.73 14.58 6.83
N SER A 366 -15.50 14.94 7.17
CA SER A 366 -14.31 14.28 6.66
C SER A 366 -13.98 12.98 7.42
N LEU A 367 -13.27 12.06 6.75
CA LEU A 367 -12.72 10.85 7.37
C LEU A 367 -11.88 11.18 8.63
N TYR A 368 -11.08 12.26 8.56
CA TYR A 368 -10.26 12.72 9.68
C TYR A 368 -11.11 13.20 10.88
N GLU A 369 -12.21 13.92 10.64
CA GLU A 369 -13.16 14.28 11.70
C GLU A 369 -13.79 13.03 12.33
N LEU A 370 -14.23 12.05 11.52
CA LEU A 370 -14.82 10.80 12.02
C LEU A 370 -13.85 9.95 12.85
N GLU A 371 -12.61 9.77 12.38
CA GLU A 371 -11.56 9.06 13.11
C GLU A 371 -11.24 9.78 14.44
N ARG A 372 -11.13 11.10 14.41
CA ARG A 372 -10.92 11.93 15.61
C ARG A 372 -12.07 11.81 16.61
N TYR A 373 -13.32 12.00 16.18
CA TYR A 373 -14.50 11.85 17.04
C TYR A 373 -14.58 10.43 17.62
N THR A 374 -14.18 9.39 16.88
CA THR A 374 -14.15 8.01 17.37
C THR A 374 -13.14 7.84 18.50
N ILE A 375 -11.95 8.42 18.39
CA ILE A 375 -10.91 8.41 19.43
C ILE A 375 -11.40 9.17 20.68
N GLU A 376 -11.93 10.38 20.50
CA GLU A 376 -12.46 11.20 21.59
C GLU A 376 -13.63 10.51 22.32
N THR A 377 -14.58 9.91 21.58
CA THR A 377 -15.69 9.12 22.16
C THR A 377 -15.18 7.98 23.03
N ASN A 378 -14.19 7.21 22.54
CA ASN A 378 -13.62 6.09 23.30
C ASN A 378 -12.87 6.54 24.56
N SER A 379 -12.26 7.73 24.55
CA SER A 379 -11.62 8.32 25.74
C SER A 379 -12.64 8.68 26.83
N VAL A 380 -13.82 9.17 26.47
CA VAL A 380 -14.92 9.42 27.42
C VAL A 380 -15.48 8.10 27.98
N VAL A 381 -15.66 7.08 27.13
CA VAL A 381 -16.08 5.72 27.54
C VAL A 381 -15.12 5.12 28.57
N ASP A 382 -13.81 5.15 28.29
CA ASP A 382 -12.75 4.68 29.20
C ASP A 382 -12.75 5.45 30.53
N THR A 383 -12.98 6.77 30.49
CA THR A 383 -13.10 7.60 31.70
C THR A 383 -14.26 7.16 32.59
N ILE A 384 -15.45 6.90 32.03
CA ILE A 384 -16.60 6.40 32.80
C ILE A 384 -16.32 5.02 33.38
N LEU A 385 -15.73 4.11 32.60
CA LEU A 385 -15.39 2.75 33.05
C LEU A 385 -14.40 2.77 34.22
N LYS A 386 -13.41 3.68 34.20
CA LYS A 386 -12.46 3.88 35.32
C LYS A 386 -13.16 4.38 36.58
N VAL A 387 -14.13 5.29 36.48
CA VAL A 387 -14.92 5.74 37.66
C VAL A 387 -15.83 4.62 38.17
N LYS A 388 -16.47 3.82 37.30
CA LYS A 388 -17.26 2.64 37.70
C LYS A 388 -16.40 1.61 38.44
N ALA A 389 -15.17 1.34 37.97
CA ALA A 389 -14.23 0.45 38.67
C ALA A 389 -13.82 1.00 40.05
N ALA A 390 -13.52 2.30 40.17
CA ALA A 390 -13.20 2.92 41.46
C ALA A 390 -14.38 2.84 42.47
N ILE A 391 -15.62 2.99 41.98
CA ILE A 391 -16.83 2.79 42.78
C ILE A 391 -16.99 1.34 43.24
N ALA A 392 -16.74 0.37 42.36
CA ALA A 392 -16.82 -1.06 42.70
C ALA A 392 -15.83 -1.41 43.82
N GLU A 393 -14.59 -0.95 43.73
CA GLU A 393 -13.55 -1.19 44.75
C GLU A 393 -13.86 -0.49 46.09
N GLU A 394 -14.40 0.74 46.08
CA GLU A 394 -14.88 1.38 47.32
C GLU A 394 -16.03 0.56 47.96
N GLY A 395 -16.95 0.08 47.12
CA GLY A 395 -18.04 -0.81 47.53
C GLY A 395 -17.53 -2.11 48.16
N LYS A 396 -16.51 -2.75 47.57
CA LYS A 396 -15.88 -3.97 48.09
C LYS A 396 -15.21 -3.74 49.43
N ALA A 397 -14.44 -2.66 49.57
CA ALA A 397 -13.80 -2.31 50.85
C ALA A 397 -14.84 -2.13 51.97
N LYS A 398 -15.96 -1.45 51.68
CA LYS A 398 -17.08 -1.29 52.62
C LYS A 398 -17.80 -2.61 52.91
N LEU A 399 -18.06 -3.44 51.89
CA LEU A 399 -18.66 -4.76 52.04
C LEU A 399 -17.82 -5.67 52.95
N ARG A 400 -16.51 -5.73 52.73
CA ARG A 400 -15.59 -6.52 53.55
C ARG A 400 -15.56 -6.03 55.01
N SER A 401 -15.50 -4.73 55.23
CA SER A 401 -15.56 -4.15 56.59
C SER A 401 -16.89 -4.44 57.28
N ALA A 402 -18.02 -4.38 56.56
CA ALA A 402 -19.33 -4.72 57.09
C ALA A 402 -19.45 -6.23 57.40
N LEU A 403 -18.86 -7.10 56.59
CA LEU A 403 -18.78 -8.55 56.80
C LEU A 403 -17.94 -8.91 58.02
N ASP A 404 -16.76 -8.32 58.20
CA ASP A 404 -15.95 -8.54 59.40
C ASP A 404 -16.69 -8.13 60.68
N GLN A 405 -17.40 -7.00 60.64
CA GLN A 405 -18.24 -6.54 61.76
C GLN A 405 -19.48 -7.42 62.01
N LEU A 406 -20.03 -8.05 60.97
CA LEU A 406 -21.13 -9.01 61.09
C LEU A 406 -20.65 -10.35 61.64
N ASN A 407 -19.53 -10.88 61.10
CA ASN A 407 -18.90 -12.12 61.54
C ASN A 407 -18.41 -12.03 62.99
N ALA A 408 -17.93 -10.86 63.44
CA ALA A 408 -17.58 -10.63 64.84
C ALA A 408 -18.79 -10.77 65.80
N LEU A 409 -19.97 -10.26 65.42
CA LEU A 409 -21.21 -10.44 66.18
C LEU A 409 -21.72 -11.88 66.12
N ILE A 410 -21.60 -12.54 64.97
CA ILE A 410 -21.99 -13.96 64.79
C ILE A 410 -21.12 -14.91 65.64
N GLY A 411 -19.83 -14.58 65.81
CA GLY A 411 -18.87 -15.34 66.62
C GLY A 411 -18.94 -15.07 68.12
N GLU A 412 -19.75 -14.12 68.58
CA GLU A 412 -19.87 -13.79 69.99
C GLU A 412 -20.69 -14.86 70.74
N ASN A 413 -20.00 -15.71 71.52
CA ASN A 413 -20.60 -16.82 72.25
C ASN A 413 -21.37 -16.34 73.50
N LEU A 414 -22.55 -15.78 73.26
CA LEU A 414 -23.45 -15.22 74.27
C LEU A 414 -24.24 -16.32 74.98
N ASP A 415 -24.12 -16.44 76.30
CA ASP A 415 -25.00 -17.31 77.07
C ASP A 415 -26.44 -16.77 77.07
N LEU A 416 -27.38 -17.58 76.58
CA LEU A 416 -28.80 -17.26 76.54
C LEU A 416 -29.56 -17.77 77.78
N SER A 417 -28.90 -18.51 78.69
CA SER A 417 -29.52 -19.10 79.88
C SER A 417 -30.22 -18.11 80.84
N PRO A 418 -29.79 -16.84 81.03
CA PRO A 418 -30.47 -15.93 81.96
C PRO A 418 -31.66 -15.18 81.34
N TYR A 419 -31.94 -15.35 80.03
CA TYR A 419 -32.97 -14.59 79.32
C TYR A 419 -34.27 -15.38 79.10
N THR A 420 -35.35 -14.65 78.82
CA THR A 420 -36.67 -15.20 78.49
C THR A 420 -36.65 -15.94 77.15
N ALA A 421 -37.35 -17.08 77.06
CA ALA A 421 -37.35 -17.93 75.87
C ALA A 421 -37.75 -17.20 74.57
N ALA A 422 -38.70 -16.26 74.64
CA ALA A 422 -39.13 -15.46 73.49
C ALA A 422 -38.02 -14.53 72.96
N SER A 423 -37.28 -13.86 73.84
CA SER A 423 -36.18 -12.97 73.42
C SER A 423 -34.94 -13.75 72.95
N ALA A 424 -34.64 -14.88 73.60
CA ALA A 424 -33.59 -15.81 73.17
C ALA A 424 -33.88 -16.42 71.78
N GLN A 425 -35.14 -16.80 71.50
CA GLN A 425 -35.54 -17.26 70.17
C GLN A 425 -35.41 -16.15 69.12
N ALA A 426 -35.89 -14.94 69.42
CA ALA A 426 -35.80 -13.80 68.50
C ALA A 426 -34.34 -13.45 68.14
N TYR A 427 -33.41 -13.52 69.11
CA TYR A 427 -31.97 -13.38 68.84
C TYR A 427 -31.44 -14.52 67.96
N THR A 428 -31.83 -15.77 68.25
CA THR A 428 -31.41 -16.96 67.49
C THR A 428 -31.89 -16.92 66.03
N ASP A 429 -33.11 -16.47 65.78
CA ASP A 429 -33.68 -16.30 64.43
C ASP A 429 -32.93 -15.24 63.61
N GLN A 430 -32.47 -14.15 64.24
CA GLN A 430 -31.65 -13.14 63.58
C GLN A 430 -30.21 -13.61 63.38
N LEU A 431 -29.66 -14.40 64.31
CA LEU A 431 -28.34 -15.01 64.19
C LEU A 431 -28.27 -16.02 63.04
N ALA A 432 -29.35 -16.76 62.77
CA ALA A 432 -29.47 -17.62 61.59
C ALA A 432 -29.43 -16.80 60.28
N LYS A 433 -30.29 -15.78 60.16
CA LYS A 433 -30.34 -14.88 58.99
C LYS A 433 -29.02 -14.14 58.77
N ALA A 434 -28.34 -13.74 59.85
CA ALA A 434 -27.04 -13.10 59.80
C ALA A 434 -25.98 -14.02 59.16
N LYS A 435 -25.98 -15.32 59.49
CA LYS A 435 -25.06 -16.32 58.89
C LYS A 435 -25.31 -16.52 57.40
N GLU A 436 -26.59 -16.60 56.98
CA GLU A 436 -26.96 -16.70 55.55
C GLU A 436 -26.52 -15.46 54.77
N VAL A 437 -26.77 -14.26 55.30
CA VAL A 437 -26.38 -12.99 54.68
C VAL A 437 -24.86 -12.80 54.65
N ALA A 438 -24.14 -13.24 55.68
CA ALA A 438 -22.67 -13.21 55.69
C ALA A 438 -22.08 -14.11 54.59
N ALA A 439 -22.57 -15.35 54.46
CA ALA A 439 -22.14 -16.27 53.41
C ALA A 439 -22.43 -15.72 52.00
N ALA A 440 -23.61 -15.14 51.79
CA ALA A 440 -23.98 -14.48 50.51
C ALA A 440 -23.18 -13.19 50.25
N GLY A 441 -22.67 -12.52 51.28
CA GLY A 441 -21.82 -11.35 51.13
C GLY A 441 -20.37 -11.69 50.80
N GLU A 442 -19.81 -12.75 51.39
CA GLU A 442 -18.45 -13.23 51.05
C GLU A 442 -18.37 -13.77 49.61
N THR A 443 -19.40 -14.48 49.12
CA THR A 443 -19.45 -14.87 47.70
C THR A 443 -19.57 -13.65 46.78
N ALA A 444 -20.40 -12.66 47.13
CA ALA A 444 -20.49 -11.42 46.36
C ALA A 444 -19.16 -10.62 46.35
N TYR A 445 -18.47 -10.53 47.49
CA TYR A 445 -17.15 -9.89 47.57
C TYR A 445 -16.11 -10.56 46.64
N ALA A 446 -16.12 -11.90 46.59
CA ALA A 446 -15.20 -12.68 45.78
C ALA A 446 -15.51 -12.70 44.27
N GLN A 447 -16.78 -12.59 43.87
CA GLN A 447 -17.22 -12.83 42.48
C GLN A 447 -17.80 -11.62 41.75
N GLU A 448 -18.44 -10.67 42.43
CA GLU A 448 -19.06 -9.51 41.78
C GLU A 448 -18.00 -8.48 41.36
N THR A 449 -18.15 -7.92 40.17
CA THR A 449 -17.42 -6.71 39.73
C THR A 449 -18.32 -5.49 39.61
N GLU A 450 -19.64 -5.68 39.60
CA GLU A 450 -20.59 -4.61 39.32
C GLU A 450 -20.92 -3.73 40.54
N PRO A 451 -20.75 -2.40 40.47
CA PRO A 451 -21.10 -1.44 41.52
C PRO A 451 -22.45 -1.70 42.19
N THR A 452 -23.48 -1.97 41.39
CA THR A 452 -24.85 -2.16 41.87
C THR A 452 -25.02 -3.48 42.62
N ALA A 453 -24.37 -4.57 42.19
CA ALA A 453 -24.44 -5.85 42.86
C ALA A 453 -23.72 -5.81 44.23
N ILE A 454 -22.49 -5.26 44.23
CA ILE A 454 -21.68 -5.03 45.44
C ILE A 454 -22.43 -4.16 46.44
N THR A 455 -23.05 -3.06 45.98
CA THR A 455 -23.86 -2.15 46.80
C THR A 455 -25.09 -2.86 47.40
N ASN A 456 -25.83 -3.64 46.61
CA ASN A 456 -27.00 -4.36 47.08
C ASN A 456 -26.65 -5.43 48.14
N SER A 457 -25.50 -6.07 48.03
CA SER A 457 -24.98 -6.98 49.05
C SER A 457 -24.55 -6.23 50.32
N LEU A 458 -23.90 -5.07 50.20
CA LEU A 458 -23.57 -4.20 51.34
C LEU A 458 -24.82 -3.75 52.11
N VAL A 459 -25.92 -3.36 51.43
CA VAL A 459 -27.21 -3.05 52.10
C VAL A 459 -27.71 -4.23 52.92
N LYS A 460 -27.69 -5.45 52.37
CA LYS A 460 -28.14 -6.66 53.06
C LYS A 460 -27.30 -6.94 54.32
N VAL A 461 -25.97 -6.89 54.20
CA VAL A 461 -25.04 -7.13 55.32
C VAL A 461 -25.23 -6.09 56.43
N LEU A 462 -25.36 -4.80 56.10
CA LEU A 462 -25.62 -3.73 57.07
C LEU A 462 -26.97 -3.92 57.79
N ASN A 463 -28.02 -4.29 57.07
CA ASN A 463 -29.35 -4.54 57.65
C ASN A 463 -29.39 -5.79 58.54
N ALA A 464 -28.68 -6.86 58.16
CA ALA A 464 -28.53 -8.06 58.98
C ALA A 464 -27.73 -7.76 60.28
N LYS A 465 -26.62 -7.03 60.16
CA LYS A 465 -25.82 -6.55 61.30
C LYS A 465 -26.66 -5.71 62.27
N LYS A 466 -27.45 -4.77 61.75
CA LYS A 466 -28.37 -3.97 62.58
C LYS A 466 -29.41 -4.85 63.27
N SER A 467 -30.09 -5.73 62.54
CA SER A 467 -31.14 -6.61 63.08
C SER A 467 -30.62 -7.53 64.20
N LEU A 468 -29.41 -8.08 64.04
CA LEU A 468 -28.76 -8.90 65.08
C LEU A 468 -28.36 -8.07 66.31
N SER A 469 -27.81 -6.87 66.10
CA SER A 469 -27.43 -5.96 67.19
C SER A 469 -28.64 -5.46 67.98
N ASP A 470 -29.72 -5.09 67.29
CA ASP A 470 -30.97 -4.63 67.91
C ASP A 470 -31.65 -5.79 68.68
N ALA A 471 -31.65 -7.02 68.12
CA ALA A 471 -32.18 -8.20 68.80
C ALA A 471 -31.35 -8.58 70.05
N LYS A 472 -30.03 -8.39 70.02
CA LYS A 472 -29.16 -8.57 71.20
C LYS A 472 -29.49 -7.55 72.29
N ALA A 473 -29.73 -6.29 71.93
CA ALA A 473 -30.12 -5.25 72.86
C ALA A 473 -31.54 -5.44 73.44
N ALA A 474 -32.40 -6.18 72.73
CA ALA A 474 -33.76 -6.51 73.14
C ALA A 474 -33.87 -7.82 73.97
N LEU A 475 -32.76 -8.38 74.44
CA LEU A 475 -32.76 -9.55 75.33
C LEU A 475 -33.32 -9.18 76.72
N VAL A 476 -34.39 -9.87 77.13
CA VAL A 476 -35.09 -9.61 78.40
C VAL A 476 -34.74 -10.69 79.40
N ALA A 477 -34.13 -10.33 80.53
CA ALA A 477 -33.78 -11.26 81.60
C ALA A 477 -35.02 -11.97 82.17
N LYS A 478 -34.85 -13.20 82.66
CA LYS A 478 -35.89 -13.88 83.44
C LYS A 478 -36.22 -13.06 84.70
N PRO A 479 -37.48 -13.06 85.16
CA PRO A 479 -37.81 -12.55 86.49
C PRO A 479 -36.95 -13.25 87.55
N VAL A 480 -36.48 -12.48 88.54
CA VAL A 480 -36.03 -13.05 89.81
C VAL A 480 -37.26 -13.25 90.69
N ASP A 481 -37.39 -14.42 91.30
CA ASP A 481 -38.50 -14.69 92.22
C ASP A 481 -38.43 -13.72 93.42
N PRO A 482 -39.56 -13.10 93.83
CA PRO A 482 -39.63 -12.37 95.08
C PRO A 482 -39.31 -13.29 96.26
N VAL A 483 -38.68 -12.74 97.30
CA VAL A 483 -38.61 -13.42 98.60
C VAL A 483 -39.97 -13.28 99.27
N ASP A 484 -40.60 -14.41 99.64
CA ASP A 484 -41.95 -14.45 100.19
C ASP A 484 -42.13 -13.53 101.42
N PRO A 485 -43.12 -12.62 101.42
CA PRO A 485 -43.62 -11.96 102.62
C PRO A 485 -44.35 -12.95 103.53
N VAL A 486 -44.33 -12.72 104.84
CA VAL A 486 -44.97 -13.64 105.82
C VAL A 486 -46.49 -13.43 105.88
N ASP A 487 -47.25 -14.52 105.86
CA ASP A 487 -48.72 -14.54 105.82
C ASP A 487 -49.43 -13.85 107.01
N PRO A 488 -50.45 -13.01 106.74
CA PRO A 488 -51.55 -12.69 107.66
C PRO A 488 -52.69 -13.72 107.59
N VAL A 489 -53.51 -13.82 108.64
CA VAL A 489 -54.47 -14.93 108.86
C VAL A 489 -55.88 -14.66 108.28
N ASP A 490 -56.51 -15.69 107.72
CA ASP A 490 -57.89 -15.77 107.21
C ASP A 490 -59.00 -15.37 108.20
N PRO A 491 -60.18 -14.94 107.69
CA PRO A 491 -61.40 -15.70 108.01
C PRO A 491 -62.50 -15.80 106.90
N VAL A 492 -62.71 -17.04 106.42
CA VAL A 492 -63.99 -17.75 106.08
C VAL A 492 -64.97 -17.23 104.98
N ASP A 493 -65.02 -17.99 103.87
CA ASP A 493 -66.16 -18.65 103.13
C ASP A 493 -67.64 -18.36 103.56
N PRO A 494 -68.71 -18.58 102.72
CA PRO A 494 -68.84 -19.24 101.38
C PRO A 494 -69.59 -18.34 100.32
N VAL A 495 -70.23 -18.73 99.19
CA VAL A 495 -70.94 -19.94 98.69
C VAL A 495 -70.99 -20.06 97.13
N LYS A 496 -70.86 -21.32 96.65
CA LYS A 496 -71.39 -22.05 95.44
C LYS A 496 -72.54 -21.44 94.55
N PRO A 497 -72.86 -22.06 93.38
CA PRO A 497 -72.06 -22.71 92.32
C PRO A 497 -72.52 -22.35 90.87
N VAL A 498 -71.98 -23.01 89.82
CA VAL A 498 -72.71 -23.78 88.76
C VAL A 498 -71.77 -24.11 87.57
N ASP A 499 -71.84 -25.37 87.11
CA ASP A 499 -71.16 -25.99 85.94
C ASP A 499 -72.19 -26.10 84.76
N PRO A 500 -71.95 -26.63 83.53
CA PRO A 500 -70.76 -27.37 83.05
C PRO A 500 -70.23 -27.11 81.60
N GLU A 501 -68.91 -27.27 81.45
CA GLU A 501 -68.23 -28.13 80.45
C GLU A 501 -68.24 -27.83 78.90
N VAL A 502 -67.50 -28.70 78.21
CA VAL A 502 -67.44 -29.12 76.79
C VAL A 502 -66.53 -28.37 75.78
N LYS A 503 -65.48 -29.11 75.36
CA LYS A 503 -64.55 -28.95 74.21
C LYS A 503 -65.12 -29.71 72.97
N PRO A 504 -64.42 -30.01 71.85
CA PRO A 504 -63.15 -29.52 71.29
C PRO A 504 -63.22 -29.07 69.80
N GLU A 505 -62.06 -28.79 69.21
CA GLU A 505 -61.81 -28.63 67.77
C GLU A 505 -62.02 -29.95 66.97
N PRO A 506 -62.09 -29.95 65.61
CA PRO A 506 -60.85 -29.98 64.81
C PRO A 506 -60.87 -29.31 63.40
N LYS A 507 -59.66 -29.23 62.80
CA LYS A 507 -59.32 -29.06 61.36
C LYS A 507 -59.73 -30.30 60.51
N PRO A 508 -59.59 -30.38 59.14
CA PRO A 508 -58.58 -29.73 58.25
C PRO A 508 -59.03 -29.33 56.80
N GLU A 509 -58.06 -28.90 55.97
CA GLU A 509 -57.86 -29.06 54.49
C GLU A 509 -59.07 -29.09 53.49
N ALA A 510 -59.04 -28.49 52.27
CA ALA A 510 -58.08 -28.81 51.18
C ALA A 510 -58.27 -28.00 49.86
N LYS A 511 -57.16 -27.79 49.12
CA LYS A 511 -56.96 -27.87 47.63
C LYS A 511 -57.71 -26.96 46.59
N LYS A 512 -56.88 -26.44 45.66
CA LYS A 512 -57.08 -26.28 44.19
C LYS A 512 -58.07 -25.18 43.68
N GLU A 513 -58.01 -24.67 42.44
CA GLU A 513 -57.13 -24.94 41.27
C GLU A 513 -56.86 -23.69 40.40
N ASP A 514 -56.03 -23.83 39.36
CA ASP A 514 -55.51 -22.76 38.48
C ASP A 514 -56.51 -22.04 37.57
N LYS A 515 -56.11 -20.85 37.06
CA LYS A 515 -56.39 -20.50 35.66
C LYS A 515 -55.26 -19.72 34.98
N LYS A 516 -54.93 -20.15 33.76
CA LYS A 516 -53.69 -19.85 33.01
C LYS A 516 -54.00 -19.19 31.66
N VAL A 517 -53.48 -17.97 31.42
CA VAL A 517 -53.41 -17.27 30.12
C VAL A 517 -52.26 -16.24 30.21
N ALA A 518 -51.35 -16.06 29.25
CA ALA A 518 -50.85 -16.93 28.18
C ALA A 518 -49.42 -16.50 27.78
N ASP A 519 -48.68 -17.38 27.13
CA ASP A 519 -47.28 -17.23 26.74
C ASP A 519 -47.11 -16.60 25.33
N LYS A 520 -46.01 -15.84 25.13
CA LYS A 520 -45.44 -15.45 23.83
C LYS A 520 -43.90 -15.30 23.90
N GLN A 521 -43.22 -16.38 24.27
CA GLN A 521 -41.76 -16.50 24.14
C GLN A 521 -41.31 -16.43 22.66
N GLN A 522 -40.70 -15.31 22.24
CA GLN A 522 -40.13 -15.16 20.90
C GLN A 522 -38.67 -15.63 20.88
N VAL A 523 -38.47 -16.89 20.50
CA VAL A 523 -37.13 -17.48 20.31
C VAL A 523 -36.53 -17.02 18.98
N LEU A 524 -35.32 -16.47 19.01
CA LEU A 524 -34.50 -16.26 17.81
C LEU A 524 -33.74 -17.55 17.47
N PRO A 525 -33.72 -18.00 16.20
CA PRO A 525 -33.01 -19.22 15.81
C PRO A 525 -31.49 -18.99 15.74
N ALA A 526 -30.72 -19.96 16.21
CA ALA A 526 -29.27 -19.99 16.02
C ALA A 526 -28.94 -20.55 14.62
N THR A 527 -28.36 -19.73 13.75
CA THR A 527 -27.77 -20.18 12.46
C THR A 527 -26.46 -19.47 12.20
N ALA A 528 -25.36 -20.01 12.74
CA ALA A 528 -24.00 -19.56 12.51
C ALA A 528 -23.17 -20.65 11.81
N ASP A 529 -23.75 -21.29 10.79
CA ASP A 529 -23.06 -22.27 9.94
C ASP A 529 -23.59 -22.22 8.50
N ARG A 530 -22.96 -21.36 7.69
CA ARG A 530 -23.06 -21.30 6.22
C ARG A 530 -21.96 -20.40 5.66
N ALA A 531 -20.98 -21.00 5.00
CA ALA A 531 -20.05 -20.25 4.15
C ALA A 531 -20.84 -19.53 3.04
N ASN A 532 -20.54 -18.25 2.81
CA ASN A 532 -21.33 -17.37 1.96
C ASN A 532 -21.13 -17.73 0.47
N PRO A 533 -22.15 -18.19 -0.28
CA PRO A 533 -21.97 -18.79 -1.61
C PRO A 533 -21.76 -17.78 -2.75
N PHE A 534 -21.57 -16.49 -2.45
CA PHE A 534 -21.51 -15.42 -3.43
C PHE A 534 -20.10 -15.09 -3.97
N PHE A 535 -19.09 -15.92 -3.66
CA PHE A 535 -17.79 -15.89 -4.33
C PHE A 535 -17.93 -16.35 -5.79
N THR A 536 -18.39 -15.46 -6.67
CA THR A 536 -18.31 -15.68 -8.12
C THR A 536 -16.86 -15.92 -8.52
N ALA A 537 -16.60 -16.98 -9.26
CA ALA A 537 -15.23 -17.42 -9.59
C ALA A 537 -14.41 -16.33 -10.32
N ALA A 538 -15.06 -15.37 -10.97
CA ALA A 538 -14.43 -14.19 -11.56
C ALA A 538 -13.67 -13.32 -10.53
N ALA A 539 -14.20 -13.13 -9.32
CA ALA A 539 -13.54 -12.30 -8.29
C ALA A 539 -12.25 -12.96 -7.79
N LEU A 540 -12.27 -14.28 -7.56
CA LEU A 540 -11.07 -15.06 -7.20
C LEU A 540 -10.08 -15.18 -8.37
N ALA A 541 -10.55 -15.23 -9.62
CA ALA A 541 -9.69 -15.20 -10.81
C ALA A 541 -8.97 -13.85 -10.99
N VAL A 542 -9.63 -12.72 -10.69
CA VAL A 542 -8.99 -11.39 -10.70
C VAL A 542 -7.82 -11.33 -9.71
N ILE A 543 -7.99 -11.86 -8.49
CA ILE A 543 -6.92 -11.93 -7.48
C ILE A 543 -5.74 -12.78 -8.00
N ALA A 544 -6.00 -13.88 -8.68
CA ALA A 544 -4.96 -14.75 -9.25
C ALA A 544 -4.15 -14.08 -10.40
N CYS A 545 -4.74 -13.13 -11.13
CA CYS A 545 -4.04 -12.34 -12.14
C CYS A 545 -3.25 -11.17 -11.53
N ALA A 546 -3.89 -10.34 -10.70
CA ALA A 546 -3.23 -9.18 -10.07
C ALA A 546 -2.03 -9.60 -9.20
N GLY A 547 -2.14 -10.72 -8.48
CA GLY A 547 -1.06 -11.26 -7.65
C GLY A 547 0.20 -11.70 -8.41
N GLN A 548 0.13 -11.95 -9.73
CA GLN A 548 1.33 -12.30 -10.52
C GLN A 548 2.19 -11.09 -10.88
N LEU A 549 1.63 -9.88 -10.96
CA LEU A 549 2.41 -8.66 -11.18
C LEU A 549 3.18 -8.26 -9.91
N ALA A 550 2.46 -8.07 -8.80
CA ALA A 550 3.05 -7.56 -7.54
C ALA A 550 4.16 -8.45 -6.94
N ILE A 551 4.16 -9.77 -7.22
CA ILE A 551 5.18 -10.70 -6.72
C ILE A 551 6.47 -10.67 -7.55
N VAL A 552 6.41 -10.34 -8.84
CA VAL A 552 7.60 -10.25 -9.71
C VAL A 552 8.47 -9.04 -9.35
N SER A 553 7.85 -7.91 -9.04
CA SER A 553 8.51 -6.64 -8.69
C SER A 553 9.45 -6.73 -7.47
N ARG A 554 9.29 -7.73 -6.58
CA ARG A 554 10.10 -7.89 -5.35
C ARG A 554 11.25 -8.91 -5.45
N ARG A 555 11.66 -9.34 -6.65
CA ARG A 555 12.82 -10.25 -6.82
C ARG A 555 13.82 -9.80 -7.88
N LYS A 556 14.48 -8.65 -7.64
CA LYS A 556 15.76 -8.34 -8.31
C LYS A 556 16.59 -7.23 -7.64
N GLU A 557 17.11 -7.48 -6.43
CA GLU A 557 18.28 -6.75 -5.92
C GLU A 557 19.01 -7.55 -4.82
N SER A 558 19.79 -8.55 -5.25
CA SER A 558 20.77 -9.26 -4.43
C SER A 558 21.75 -10.05 -5.31
N ASN A 559 22.78 -9.37 -5.81
CA ASN A 559 24.05 -9.92 -6.32
C ASN A 559 25.00 -8.76 -6.64
#